data_AF-A0A6P0TK17-F1
#
_entry.id   AF-A0A6P0TK17-F1
#
_cell.length_a   1.000
_cell.length_b   1.000
_cell.length_c   1.000
_cell.angle_alpha   90.00
_cell.angle_beta   90.00
_cell.angle_gamma   90.00
#
_symmetry.space_group_name_H-M   'P 1'
#
loop_
_entity.id
_entity.type
_entity.pdbx_description
1 polymer ?
#
loop_
_entity_poly.entity_id
_entity_poly.type
_entity_poly.pdbx_seq_one_letter_code
_entity_poly.pdbx_strand_id
1 'polypeptide(L)'
;MEYSLFDLNIEITDLPVGQLAEATITCFDTNGHPIAGIILIDDDANGLGWFIDLTPWAHSEFQSTHTATRLSGTLAVTHQRRSHSHYETIDPTAS
;
A
#
# COMPACT_ATOMS: atom_id res chain seq x y z
N MET A 1 -21.44 17.96 5.94
CA MET A 1 -20.26 17.32 5.34
C MET A 1 -20.38 15.85 5.67
N GLU A 2 -20.51 15.00 4.65
CA GLU A 2 -20.51 13.56 4.83
C GLU A 2 -19.05 13.12 4.85
N TYR A 3 -18.62 12.45 5.92
CA TYR A 3 -17.28 11.87 5.97
C TYR A 3 -17.36 10.54 5.23
N SER A 4 -16.71 10.44 4.06
CA SER A 4 -16.44 9.13 3.46
C SER A 4 -15.44 8.43 4.36
N LEU A 5 -15.84 7.35 5.00
CA LEU A 5 -14.88 6.45 5.63
C LEU A 5 -13.99 5.87 4.54
N PHE A 6 -12.69 5.79 4.84
CA PHE A 6 -11.74 5.11 3.97
C PHE A 6 -11.78 3.61 4.28
N ASP A 7 -12.01 2.78 3.26
CA ASP A 7 -12.00 1.33 3.40
C ASP A 7 -10.57 0.79 3.22
N LEU A 8 -9.98 0.27 4.30
CA LEU A 8 -8.63 -0.24 4.31
C LEU A 8 -8.63 -1.75 4.54
N ASN A 9 -8.08 -2.48 3.58
CA ASN A 9 -7.77 -3.90 3.73
C ASN A 9 -6.26 -4.11 3.92
N ILE A 10 -5.89 -5.00 4.82
CA ILE A 10 -4.49 -5.35 5.10
C ILE A 10 -4.35 -6.86 4.93
N GLU A 11 -3.39 -7.27 4.11
CA GLU A 11 -3.13 -8.67 3.81
C GLU A 11 -1.67 -9.01 4.08
N ILE A 12 -1.44 -10.25 4.55
CA ILE A 12 -0.11 -10.83 4.71
C ILE A 12 0.17 -11.71 3.50
N THR A 13 1.30 -11.51 2.84
CA THR A 13 1.69 -12.24 1.62
C THR A 13 3.21 -12.33 1.50
N ASP A 14 3.73 -13.35 0.82
CA ASP A 14 5.13 -13.42 0.39
C ASP A 14 5.38 -12.38 -0.71
N LEU A 15 6.26 -11.40 -0.44
CA LEU A 15 6.61 -10.32 -1.37
C LEU A 15 8.00 -10.54 -2.01
N PRO A 16 8.26 -9.94 -3.18
CA PRO A 16 9.58 -10.06 -3.82
C PRO A 16 10.73 -9.64 -2.91
N VAL A 17 11.87 -10.34 -3.02
CA VAL A 17 13.10 -10.02 -2.29
C VAL A 17 13.44 -8.52 -2.39
N GLY A 18 13.56 -7.88 -1.24
CA GLY A 18 13.88 -6.45 -1.08
C GLY A 18 12.67 -5.56 -0.81
N GLN A 19 11.46 -6.13 -0.80
CA GLN A 19 10.21 -5.43 -0.55
C GLN A 19 9.60 -5.92 0.77
N LEU A 20 9.23 -4.99 1.65
CA LEU A 20 8.64 -5.32 2.96
C LEU A 20 7.13 -5.03 3.02
N ALA A 21 6.65 -4.20 2.11
CA ALA A 21 5.25 -3.87 1.98
C ALA A 21 4.95 -3.29 0.58
N GLU A 22 3.67 -3.30 0.21
CA GLU A 22 3.13 -2.54 -0.93
C GLU A 22 1.83 -1.84 -0.53
N ALA A 23 1.66 -0.60 -0.96
CA ALA A 23 0.39 0.11 -0.80
C ALA A 23 -0.22 0.42 -2.16
N THR A 24 -1.50 0.08 -2.32
CA THR A 24 -2.27 0.34 -3.54
C THR A 24 -3.59 1.02 -3.21
N ILE A 25 -3.89 2.14 -3.88
CA ILE A 25 -5.23 2.74 -3.87
C ILE A 25 -6.10 1.98 -4.87
N THR A 26 -7.26 1.50 -4.42
CA THR A 26 -8.14 0.63 -5.22
C THR A 26 -9.40 1.35 -5.68
N CYS A 27 -9.81 2.44 -5.02
CA CYS A 27 -11.01 3.18 -5.38
C CYS A 27 -10.90 4.69 -5.08
N PHE A 28 -11.60 5.49 -5.90
CA PHE A 28 -11.75 6.93 -5.75
C PHE A 28 -13.24 7.31 -5.80
N ASP A 29 -13.63 8.38 -5.12
CA ASP A 29 -14.96 8.97 -5.22
C ASP A 29 -15.15 9.77 -6.53
N THR A 30 -16.33 10.35 -6.72
CA THR A 30 -16.66 11.18 -7.90
C THR A 30 -15.85 12.47 -7.98
N ASN A 31 -15.25 12.91 -6.88
CA ASN A 31 -14.40 14.09 -6.81
C ASN A 31 -12.90 13.76 -6.97
N GLY A 32 -12.56 12.47 -7.12
CA GLY A 32 -11.19 11.99 -7.25
C GLY A 32 -10.46 11.82 -5.92
N HIS A 33 -11.16 11.80 -4.77
CA HIS A 33 -10.54 11.47 -3.49
C HIS A 33 -10.45 9.96 -3.33
N PRO A 34 -9.34 9.41 -2.81
CA PRO A 34 -9.22 7.98 -2.56
C PRO A 34 -10.16 7.56 -1.42
N ILE A 35 -10.94 6.50 -1.65
CA ILE A 35 -11.90 5.97 -0.67
C ILE A 35 -11.67 4.52 -0.28
N ALA A 36 -10.75 3.82 -0.97
CA ALA A 36 -10.35 2.47 -0.59
C ALA A 36 -8.90 2.14 -0.98
N GLY A 37 -8.26 1.24 -0.24
CA GLY A 37 -6.92 0.77 -0.52
C GLY A 37 -6.59 -0.58 0.11
N ILE A 38 -5.49 -1.18 -0.37
CA ILE A 38 -4.92 -2.42 0.17
C ILE A 38 -3.47 -2.14 0.57
N ILE A 39 -3.08 -2.65 1.74
CA ILE A 39 -1.67 -2.76 2.14
C ILE A 39 -1.31 -4.23 2.21
N LEU A 40 -0.30 -4.62 1.42
CA LEU A 40 0.34 -5.92 1.50
C LEU A 40 1.54 -5.81 2.44
N ILE A 41 1.65 -6.72 3.40
CA ILE A 41 2.81 -6.84 4.30
C ILE A 41 3.49 -8.17 4.02
N ASP A 42 4.81 -8.12 3.87
CA ASP A 42 5.62 -9.31 3.66
C ASP A 42 5.50 -10.29 4.84
N ASP A 43 5.41 -11.59 4.59
CA ASP A 43 5.10 -12.56 5.65
C ASP A 43 6.29 -12.88 6.57
N ASP A 44 7.51 -12.83 6.03
CA ASP A 44 8.75 -13.17 6.76
C ASP A 44 9.77 -12.02 6.87
N ALA A 45 9.39 -10.81 6.44
CA ALA A 45 10.25 -9.63 6.39
C ALA A 45 11.55 -9.89 5.62
N ASN A 46 11.44 -10.56 4.48
CA ASN A 46 12.50 -11.00 3.59
C ASN A 46 13.54 -11.84 4.34
N GLY A 47 13.05 -12.81 5.11
CA GLY A 47 13.81 -13.76 5.91
C GLY A 47 14.38 -13.22 7.23
N LEU A 48 14.04 -11.99 7.64
CA LEU A 48 14.55 -11.38 8.88
C LEU A 48 13.61 -11.53 10.08
N GLY A 49 12.34 -11.80 9.82
CA GLY A 49 11.27 -11.77 10.80
C GLY A 49 10.85 -10.35 11.19
N TRP A 50 9.59 -10.23 11.63
CA TRP A 50 9.06 -8.98 12.18
C TRP A 50 9.45 -8.80 13.65
N PHE A 51 9.72 -7.55 14.03
CA PHE A 51 9.86 -7.19 15.43
C PHE A 51 8.47 -7.22 16.11
N ILE A 52 8.32 -8.09 17.10
CA ILE A 52 7.10 -8.18 17.91
C ILE A 52 7.39 -7.57 19.28
N ASP A 53 6.68 -6.50 19.59
CA ASP A 53 6.72 -5.88 20.90
C ASP A 53 5.87 -6.69 21.90
N LEU A 54 6.52 -7.22 22.94
CA LEU A 54 5.86 -7.95 24.04
C LEU A 54 5.37 -7.03 25.17
N THR A 55 5.74 -5.75 25.13
CA THR A 55 5.36 -4.71 26.09
C THR A 55 4.60 -3.55 25.42
N PRO A 56 3.46 -3.81 24.74
CA PRO A 56 2.74 -2.79 23.95
C PRO A 56 2.26 -1.54 24.72
N TRP A 57 2.34 -1.56 26.05
CA TRP A 57 1.96 -0.47 26.94
C TRP A 57 3.16 0.30 27.51
N ALA A 58 4.39 -0.10 27.20
CA ALA A 58 5.62 0.49 27.69
C ALA A 58 6.63 0.55 26.56
N HIS A 59 7.27 1.69 26.33
CA HIS A 59 8.27 1.85 25.26
C HIS A 59 9.63 1.19 25.58
N SER A 60 9.67 0.27 26.56
CA SER A 60 10.89 -0.30 27.12
C SER A 60 11.72 -1.03 26.07
N GLU A 61 11.09 -1.62 25.07
CA GLU A 61 11.76 -2.31 23.97
C GLU A 61 12.56 -1.37 23.04
N PHE A 62 12.18 -0.10 22.96
CA PHE A 62 12.92 0.91 22.18
C PHE A 62 14.10 1.52 22.95
N GLN A 63 14.31 1.17 24.22
CA GLN A 63 15.42 1.70 25.02
C GLN A 63 16.77 1.02 24.73
N SER A 64 16.74 -0.11 24.01
CA SER A 64 17.94 -0.77 23.53
C SER A 64 18.26 -0.28 22.12
N THR A 65 19.45 0.29 21.91
CA THR A 65 19.93 0.58 20.56
C THR A 65 20.19 -0.75 19.86
N HIS A 66 19.24 -1.23 19.06
CA HIS A 66 19.47 -2.38 18.20
C HIS A 66 20.43 -1.97 17.09
N THR A 67 21.68 -2.43 17.14
CA THR A 67 22.61 -2.45 16.00
C THR A 67 22.15 -3.49 14.97
N ALA A 68 20.87 -3.47 14.59
CA ALA A 68 20.42 -4.22 13.45
C ALA A 68 21.03 -3.54 12.20
N THR A 69 21.75 -4.30 11.38
CA THR A 69 22.05 -3.90 10.01
C THR A 69 20.71 -3.53 9.37
N ARG A 70 20.50 -2.24 9.11
CA ARG A 70 19.28 -1.76 8.47
C ARG A 70 19.19 -2.39 7.08
N LEU A 71 18.38 -3.42 6.93
CA LEU A 71 17.94 -3.86 5.62
C LEU A 71 16.87 -2.87 5.18
N SER A 72 17.29 -1.93 4.34
CA SER A 72 16.41 -0.93 3.76
C SER A 72 15.53 -1.63 2.72
N GLY A 73 14.38 -2.13 3.14
CA GLY A 73 13.32 -2.54 2.22
C GLY A 73 12.74 -1.31 1.53
N THR A 74 12.37 -1.44 0.25
CA THR A 74 11.66 -0.37 -0.45
C THR A 74 10.15 -0.60 -0.29
N LEU A 75 9.41 0.43 0.12
CA LEU A 75 7.95 0.45 -0.02
C LEU A 75 7.63 0.75 -1.49
N ALA A 76 6.96 -0.16 -2.18
CA ALA A 76 6.41 0.12 -3.49
C ALA A 76 5.03 0.80 -3.33
N VAL A 77 4.78 1.83 -4.15
CA VAL A 77 3.47 2.47 -4.26
C VAL A 77 3.04 2.37 -5.72
N THR A 78 2.00 1.58 -5.99
CA THR A 78 1.50 1.36 -7.35
C THR A 78 0.22 2.15 -7.57
N HIS A 79 0.20 3.02 -8.59
CA HIS A 79 -1.02 3.67 -9.08
C HIS A 79 -1.60 2.88 -10.26
N GLN A 80 -2.68 2.12 -10.05
CA GLN A 80 -3.44 1.56 -11.17
C GLN A 80 -4.46 2.58 -11.69
N ARG A 81 -4.07 3.44 -12.65
CA ARG A 81 -5.07 4.09 -13.51
C ARG A 81 -5.65 3.01 -14.43
N ARG A 82 -6.90 2.62 -14.22
CA ARG A 82 -7.64 1.93 -15.29
C ARG A 82 -7.79 2.92 -16.45
N SER A 83 -7.03 2.73 -17.53
CA SER A 83 -7.21 3.48 -18.78
C SER A 83 -8.63 3.23 -19.32
N HIS A 84 -9.49 4.24 -19.25
CA HIS A 84 -10.72 4.29 -20.03
C HIS A 84 -10.34 4.72 -21.45
N SER A 85 -10.17 3.77 -22.37
CA SER A 85 -10.01 4.07 -23.79
C SER A 85 -11.37 4.49 -24.36
N HIS A 86 -11.57 5.80 -24.51
CA HIS A 86 -12.69 6.33 -25.29
C HIS A 86 -12.27 6.32 -26.76
N TYR A 87 -12.78 5.36 -27.53
CA TYR A 87 -12.66 5.41 -28.98
C TYR A 87 -13.70 6.41 -29.50
N GLU A 88 -13.29 7.63 -29.79
CA GLU A 88 -14.11 8.54 -30.60
C GLU A 88 -14.03 8.05 -32.06
N THR A 89 -15.12 7.48 -32.55
CA THR A 89 -15.24 7.18 -33.98
C THR A 89 -15.50 8.50 -34.67
N ILE A 90 -14.48 9.07 -35.30
CA ILE A 90 -14.62 10.19 -36.23
C ILE A 90 -15.56 9.75 -37.36
N ASP A 91 -16.76 10.31 -37.39
CA ASP A 91 -17.71 10.15 -38.50
C ASP A 91 -17.13 10.85 -39.75
N PRO A 92 -16.83 10.13 -40.84
CA PRO A 92 -16.25 10.73 -42.03
C PRO A 92 -17.27 11.49 -42.91
N THR A 93 -18.50 11.70 -42.44
CA THR A 93 -19.57 12.37 -43.24
C THR A 93 -20.10 13.68 -42.68
N ALA A 94 -19.41 14.30 -41.72
CA ALA A 94 -19.72 15.69 -41.35
C ALA A 94 -19.39 16.63 -42.53
N SER A 95 -20.45 17.08 -43.20
CA SER A 95 -20.43 17.91 -44.42
C SER A 95 -20.20 19.39 -44.17
#